data_AF-A0A7S4NP41-F1
#
_entry.id   AF-A0A7S4NP41-F1
#
_cell.length_a   1.000
_cell.length_b   1.000
_cell.length_c   1.000
_cell.angle_alpha   90.00
_cell.angle_beta   90.00
_cell.angle_gamma   90.00
#
_symmetry.space_group_name_H-M   'P 1'
#
loop_
_entity.id
_entity.type
_entity.pdbx_description
1 polymer ?
#
loop_
_entity_poly.entity_id
_entity_poly.type
_entity_poly.pdbx_seq_one_letter_code
_entity_poly.pdbx_strand_id
1 'polypeptide(L)'
;EEKEKRREERELIKCFCRFKCNNFSIYNSEMFEEGRGVFLNLSLINHSCAPNCVLMYRGGCVFVISLKDIQKGDEITHSYVDMGAPLSLRSSLLSSSYFFSCCCSRC
;
A
#
# COMPACT_ATOMS: atom_id res chain seq x y z
N GLU A 1 -19.05 -18.16 27.05
CA GLU A 1 -18.88 -16.70 27.02
C GLU A 1 -17.43 -16.23 26.93
N GLU A 2 -16.58 -16.43 27.93
CA GLU A 2 -15.23 -15.82 27.96
C GLU A 2 -14.30 -16.25 26.81
N LYS A 3 -14.40 -17.51 26.36
CA LYS A 3 -13.67 -18.01 25.18
C LYS A 3 -14.15 -17.36 23.87
N GLU A 4 -15.45 -17.06 23.76
CA GLU A 4 -16.02 -16.43 22.56
C GLU A 4 -15.63 -14.96 22.50
N LYS A 5 -15.69 -14.25 23.64
CA LYS A 5 -15.22 -12.87 23.75
C LYS A 5 -13.75 -12.71 23.34
N ARG A 6 -12.87 -13.60 23.82
CA ARG A 6 -11.45 -13.65 23.40
C ARG A 6 -11.26 -13.93 21.91
N ARG A 7 -12.18 -14.68 21.30
CA ARG A 7 -12.15 -14.96 19.85
C ARG A 7 -12.53 -13.71 19.07
N GLU A 8 -13.58 -13.01 19.46
CA GLU A 8 -14.01 -11.74 18.85
C GLU A 8 -12.91 -10.69 18.91
N GLU A 9 -12.27 -10.51 20.08
CA GLU A 9 -11.14 -9.58 20.26
C GLU A 9 -9.98 -9.90 19.29
N ARG A 10 -9.65 -11.18 19.11
CA ARG A 10 -8.60 -11.61 18.17
C ARG A 10 -8.96 -11.32 16.73
N GLU A 11 -10.21 -11.54 16.34
CA GLU A 11 -10.66 -11.22 14.97
C GLU A 11 -10.66 -9.72 14.71
N LEU A 12 -11.05 -8.91 15.69
CA LEU A 12 -10.98 -7.46 15.58
C LEU A 12 -9.53 -6.98 15.38
N ILE A 13 -8.59 -7.50 16.16
CA ILE A 13 -7.15 -7.19 16.01
C ILE A 13 -6.67 -7.57 14.60
N LYS A 14 -7.04 -8.76 14.10
CA LYS A 14 -6.68 -9.18 12.73
C LYS A 14 -7.26 -8.22 11.68
N CYS A 15 -8.50 -7.78 11.83
CA CYS A 15 -9.11 -6.80 10.95
C CYS A 15 -8.33 -5.48 10.94
N PHE A 16 -7.93 -4.97 12.11
CA PHE A 16 -7.09 -3.77 12.20
C PHE A 16 -5.72 -3.95 11.55
N CYS A 17 -5.06 -5.09 11.77
CA CYS A 17 -3.78 -5.39 11.12
C CYS A 17 -3.92 -5.43 9.59
N ARG A 18 -4.97 -6.11 9.08
CA ARG A 18 -5.27 -6.16 7.65
C ARG A 18 -5.55 -4.76 7.10
N PHE A 19 -6.38 -3.97 7.77
CA PHE A 19 -6.65 -2.60 7.36
C PHE A 19 -5.36 -1.78 7.32
N LYS A 20 -4.54 -1.81 8.38
CA LYS A 20 -3.29 -1.05 8.46
C LYS A 20 -2.30 -1.38 7.35
N CYS A 21 -2.18 -2.65 6.97
CA CYS A 21 -1.24 -3.07 5.93
C CYS A 21 -1.76 -2.93 4.50
N ASN A 22 -3.08 -2.76 4.29
CA ASN A 22 -3.70 -2.83 2.96
C ASN A 22 -4.54 -1.60 2.60
N ASN A 23 -4.58 -0.57 3.46
CA ASN A 23 -5.30 0.66 3.19
C ASN A 23 -4.50 1.60 2.29
N PHE A 24 -5.21 2.47 1.59
CA PHE A 24 -4.68 3.49 0.71
C PHE A 24 -5.24 4.85 1.12
N SER A 25 -4.39 5.88 1.13
CA SER A 25 -4.81 7.27 1.26
C SER A 25 -5.61 7.70 0.02
N ILE A 26 -6.78 8.28 0.25
CA ILE A 26 -7.64 8.86 -0.78
C ILE A 26 -7.43 10.36 -0.75
N TYR A 27 -7.11 10.93 -1.91
CA TYR A 27 -6.81 12.35 -2.05
C TYR A 27 -7.86 13.05 -2.90
N ASN A 28 -8.14 14.31 -2.58
CA ASN A 28 -8.94 15.18 -3.43
C ASN A 28 -8.10 15.81 -4.55
N SER A 29 -8.73 16.65 -5.36
CA SER A 29 -8.09 17.35 -6.48
C SER A 29 -6.95 18.28 -6.07
N GLU A 30 -6.91 18.69 -4.80
CA GLU A 30 -5.87 19.56 -4.22
C GLU A 30 -4.75 18.77 -3.53
N MET A 31 -4.77 17.44 -3.64
CA MET A 31 -3.82 16.50 -2.99
C MET A 31 -3.89 16.48 -1.46
N PHE A 32 -5.00 16.92 -0.87
CA PHE A 32 -5.25 16.70 0.56
C PHE A 32 -5.83 15.31 0.81
N GLU A 33 -5.34 14.62 1.85
CA GLU A 33 -5.87 13.30 2.26
C GLU A 33 -7.24 13.50 2.92
N GLU A 34 -8.28 12.93 2.33
CA GLU A 34 -9.66 12.98 2.86
C GLU A 34 -10.04 11.73 3.65
N GLY A 35 -9.27 10.65 3.50
CA GLY A 35 -9.49 9.41 4.23
C GLY A 35 -8.65 8.25 3.75
N ARG A 36 -8.95 7.06 4.28
CA ARG A 36 -8.28 5.81 3.93
C ARG A 36 -9.28 4.71 3.63
N GLY A 37 -9.02 3.96 2.57
CA GLY A 37 -9.88 2.88 2.11
C GLY A 37 -9.10 1.62 1.75
N VAL A 38 -9.76 0.47 1.76
CA VAL A 38 -9.19 -0.80 1.29
C VAL A 38 -9.77 -1.11 -0.08
N PHE A 39 -8.89 -1.26 -1.06
CA PHE A 39 -9.26 -1.64 -2.42
C PHE A 39 -8.65 -3.00 -2.72
N LEU A 40 -9.45 -4.06 -2.62
CA LEU A 40 -8.97 -5.44 -2.59
C LEU A 40 -8.00 -5.79 -3.72
N ASN A 41 -8.29 -5.34 -4.96
CA ASN A 41 -7.41 -5.60 -6.11
C ASN A 41 -6.09 -4.80 -6.03
N LEU A 42 -6.13 -3.57 -5.51
CA LEU A 42 -4.92 -2.77 -5.35
C LEU A 42 -4.04 -3.30 -4.21
N SER A 43 -4.65 -3.85 -3.15
CA SER A 43 -3.91 -4.46 -2.03
C SER A 43 -3.04 -5.66 -2.44
N LEU A 44 -3.22 -6.20 -3.65
CA LEU A 44 -2.37 -7.26 -4.21
C LEU A 44 -1.10 -6.73 -4.87
N ILE A 45 -1.03 -5.43 -5.18
CA ILE A 45 0.08 -4.84 -5.93
C ILE A 45 1.23 -4.57 -4.97
N ASN A 46 2.37 -5.19 -5.21
CA ASN A 46 3.54 -5.08 -4.35
C ASN A 46 4.26 -3.73 -4.49
N HIS A 47 5.13 -3.49 -3.53
CA HIS A 47 5.98 -2.31 -3.49
C HIS A 47 7.23 -2.44 -4.38
N SER A 48 7.59 -1.35 -5.06
CA SER A 48 8.95 -1.09 -5.52
C SER A 48 9.29 0.39 -5.33
N CYS A 49 10.52 0.71 -4.91
CA CYS A 49 10.99 2.11 -4.92
C CYS A 49 11.27 2.61 -6.35
N ALA A 50 11.32 1.71 -7.34
CA ALA A 50 11.37 1.99 -8.77
C ALA A 50 10.16 1.36 -9.49
N PRO A 51 8.93 1.81 -9.18
CA PRO A 51 7.72 1.15 -9.63
C PRO A 51 7.51 1.27 -11.14
N ASN A 52 6.66 0.40 -11.69
CA ASN A 52 6.17 0.52 -13.07
C ASN A 52 4.77 1.12 -13.17
N CYS A 53 4.07 1.31 -12.06
CA CYS A 53 2.76 1.95 -12.01
C CYS A 53 2.65 3.04 -10.95
N VAL A 54 1.71 3.96 -11.15
CA VAL A 54 1.26 4.98 -10.19
C VAL A 54 -0.24 4.85 -9.94
N LEU A 55 -0.68 5.27 -8.76
CA LEU A 55 -2.09 5.33 -8.40
C LEU A 55 -2.64 6.74 -8.66
N MET A 56 -3.79 6.83 -9.32
CA MET A 56 -4.51 8.08 -9.53
C MET A 56 -5.94 7.96 -9.04
N TYR A 57 -6.41 8.93 -8.26
CA TYR A 57 -7.76 8.96 -7.71
C TYR A 57 -8.63 9.91 -8.53
N ARG A 58 -9.79 9.44 -9.03
CA ARG A 58 -10.77 10.28 -9.74
C ARG A 58 -12.19 9.79 -9.46
N GLY A 59 -13.05 10.68 -8.98
CA GLY A 59 -14.48 10.39 -8.79
C GLY A 59 -14.77 9.19 -7.88
N GLY A 60 -13.97 9.00 -6.83
CA GLY A 60 -14.10 7.84 -5.92
C GLY A 60 -13.52 6.52 -6.45
N CYS A 61 -12.95 6.51 -7.65
CA CYS A 61 -12.23 5.37 -8.21
C CYS A 61 -10.71 5.55 -8.11
N VAL A 62 -9.98 4.44 -8.01
CA VAL A 62 -8.52 4.41 -8.11
C VAL A 62 -8.13 3.75 -9.42
N PHE A 63 -7.23 4.40 -10.14
CA PHE A 63 -6.66 3.95 -11.41
C PHE A 63 -5.21 3.57 -11.18
N VAL A 64 -4.82 2.41 -11.69
CA VAL A 64 -3.42 1.98 -11.76
C VAL A 64 -2.91 2.30 -13.15
N ILE A 65 -2.02 3.27 -13.27
CA ILE A 65 -1.54 3.80 -14.55
C ILE A 65 -0.07 3.41 -14.71
N SER A 66 0.27 2.79 -15.84
CA SER A 66 1.64 2.42 -16.19
C SER A 66 2.50 3.66 -16.42
N LEU A 67 3.70 3.69 -15.83
CA LEU A 67 4.73 4.72 -16.01
C LEU A 67 5.74 4.35 -17.10
N LYS A 68 5.78 3.08 -17.50
CA LYS A 68 6.66 2.50 -18.52
C LYS A 68 5.98 1.28 -19.12
N ASP A 69 6.50 0.78 -20.24
CA ASP A 69 6.01 -0.45 -20.85
C ASP A 69 6.09 -1.63 -19.87
N ILE A 70 5.05 -2.45 -19.84
CA ILE A 70 4.93 -3.64 -18.99
C ILE A 70 4.74 -4.84 -19.91
N GLN A 71 5.72 -5.75 -19.91
CA GLN A 71 5.68 -6.95 -20.72
C GLN A 71 4.93 -8.08 -20.00
N LYS A 72 4.53 -9.09 -20.76
CA LYS A 72 3.91 -10.29 -20.17
C LYS A 72 4.89 -10.95 -19.21
N GLY A 73 4.45 -11.13 -17.96
CA GLY A 73 5.25 -11.75 -16.90
C GLY A 73 5.92 -10.74 -15.97
N ASP A 74 5.92 -9.44 -16.32
CA ASP A 74 6.39 -8.40 -15.42
C ASP A 74 5.43 -8.25 -14.23
N GLU A 75 5.99 -8.08 -13.04
CA GLU A 75 5.23 -7.76 -11.85
C GLU A 75 4.76 -6.31 -11.90
N ILE A 76 3.47 -6.08 -11.65
CA ILE A 76 2.93 -4.73 -11.46
C ILE A 76 3.30 -4.28 -10.04
N THR A 77 3.93 -3.11 -9.93
CA THR A 77 4.38 -2.55 -8.66
C THR A 77 4.04 -1.06 -8.57
N HIS A 78 3.75 -0.59 -7.35
CA HIS A 78 3.64 0.84 -7.04
C HIS A 78 4.50 1.21 -5.82
N SER A 79 4.63 2.49 -5.50
CA SER A 79 5.33 2.91 -4.29
C SER A 79 4.37 3.01 -3.10
N TYR A 80 4.74 2.42 -1.96
CA TYR A 80 3.98 2.50 -0.70
C TYR A 80 4.40 3.71 0.14
N VAL A 81 5.56 4.29 -0.20
CA VAL A 81 6.21 5.41 0.49
C VAL A 81 6.58 6.47 -0.54
N ASP A 82 6.97 7.65 -0.08
CA ASP A 82 7.47 8.70 -0.98
C ASP A 82 8.75 8.24 -1.71
N MET A 83 8.71 8.29 -3.05
CA MET A 83 9.83 7.93 -3.92
C MET A 83 10.98 8.94 -3.87
N GLY A 84 10.73 10.18 -3.43
CA GLY A 84 11.71 11.23 -3.23
C GLY A 84 12.48 11.12 -1.91
N ALA A 85 11.98 10.32 -0.96
CA ALA A 85 12.61 10.13 0.34
C ALA A 85 13.97 9.40 0.25
N PRO A 86 14.93 9.67 1.14
CA PRO A 86 16.21 8.94 1.22
C PRO A 86 16.02 7.45 1.51
N LEU A 87 17.00 6.62 1.11
CA LEU A 87 16.96 5.15 1.30
C LEU A 87 16.71 4.75 2.76
N SER A 88 17.40 5.38 3.71
CA SER A 88 17.24 5.09 5.14
C SER A 88 15.80 5.30 5.62
N LEU A 89 15.15 6.37 5.17
CA LEU A 89 13.76 6.69 5.52
C LEU A 89 12.80 5.69 4.87
N ARG A 90 12.97 5.39 3.58
CA ARG A 90 12.14 4.40 2.88
C ARG A 90 12.24 3.02 3.54
N SER A 91 13.46 2.54 3.81
CA SER A 91 13.69 1.25 4.47
C SER A 91 13.07 1.20 5.87
N SER A 92 13.22 2.27 6.66
CA SER A 92 12.62 2.36 7.99
C SER A 92 11.08 2.32 7.95
N LEU A 93 10.47 3.08 7.04
CA LEU A 93 9.02 3.11 6.87
C LEU A 93 8.47 1.75 6.40
N LEU A 94 9.11 1.12 5.42
CA LEU A 94 8.67 -0.19 4.91
C LEU A 94 8.79 -1.29 5.97
N SER A 95 9.89 -1.31 6.73
CA SER A 95 10.09 -2.27 7.82
C SER A 95 9.09 -2.07 8.96
N SER A 96 8.91 -0.83 9.42
CA SER A 96 7.99 -0.53 10.54
C SER A 96 6.50 -0.61 10.16
N SER A 97 6.15 -0.27 8.92
CA SER A 97 4.76 -0.17 8.48
C SER A 97 4.24 -1.42 7.77
N TYR A 98 5.10 -2.09 7.00
CA TYR A 98 4.71 -3.23 6.17
C TYR A 98 5.51 -4.50 6.46
N PHE A 99 6.46 -4.44 7.40
CA PHE A 99 7.18 -5.60 7.94
C PHE A 99 8.00 -6.36 6.88
N PHE A 100 8.56 -5.64 5.89
CA PHE A 100 9.47 -6.22 4.90
C PHE A 100 10.63 -5.25 4.55
N SER A 101 11.67 -5.81 3.92
CA SER A 101 12.79 -5.06 3.34
C SER A 101 12.70 -5.08 1.83
N CYS A 102 12.74 -3.92 1.18
CA CYS A 102 12.66 -3.82 -0.27
C CYS A 102 14.02 -4.12 -0.91
N CYS A 103 14.04 -4.99 -1.93
CA CYS A 103 15.24 -5.39 -2.67
C CYS A 103 15.21 -4.93 -4.14
N CYS A 104 14.45 -3.87 -4.46
CA CYS A 104 14.41 -3.33 -5.81
C CYS A 104 15.71 -2.60 -6.16
N SER A 105 15.94 -2.27 -7.43
CA SER A 105 17.17 -1.64 -7.91
C SER A 105 17.53 -0.26 -7.32
N ARG A 106 16.60 0.39 -6.59
CA ARG A 106 16.84 1.68 -5.91
C ARG A 106 17.18 1.53 -4.42
N CYS A 107 17.20 0.30 -3.89
CA CYS A 107 17.51 -0.01 -2.50
C CYS A 107 18.82 -0.79 -2.41
#